data_AF-K0ZHE6-F1
#
_entry.id   AF-K0ZHE6-F1
#
_cell.length_a   1.000
_cell.length_b   1.000
_cell.length_c   1.000
_cell.angle_alpha   90.00
_cell.angle_beta   90.00
_cell.angle_gamma   90.00
#
_symmetry.space_group_name_H-M   'P 1'
#
loop_
_entity.id
_entity.type
_entity.pdbx_description
1 polymer ?
#
loop_
_entity_poly.entity_id
_entity_poly.type
_entity_poly.pdbx_seq_one_letter_code
_entity_poly.pdbx_strand_id
1 'polypeptide(L)' 'MSNLSVNAIRFLGIDAINKANSGHPGVVMGAAPMAYSLFTKQLRINPAQPNWINRDRFILSAGHG' A
#
# COMPACT_ATOMS: atom_id res chain seq x y z
N MET A 1 -8.74 -1.31 13.51
CA MET A 1 -8.26 -1.34 12.11
C MET A 1 -9.47 -0.98 11.25
N SER A 2 -9.35 -0.08 10.27
CA SER A 2 -10.52 0.30 9.43
C SER A 2 -10.73 -0.76 8.37
N ASN A 3 -11.79 -1.58 8.49
CA ASN A 3 -12.10 -2.61 7.51
C ASN A 3 -12.40 -2.01 6.13
N LEU A 4 -13.08 -0.86 6.08
CA LEU A 4 -13.37 -0.15 4.84
C LEU A 4 -12.08 0.29 4.13
N SER A 5 -11.12 0.86 4.86
CA SER A 5 -9.85 1.33 4.29
C SER A 5 -8.96 0.16 3.82
N VAL A 6 -8.93 -0.93 4.58
CA VAL A 6 -8.20 -2.15 4.17
C VAL A 6 -8.82 -2.75 2.91
N ASN A 7 -10.15 -2.83 2.84
CA ASN A 7 -10.83 -3.30 1.64
C ASN A 7 -10.65 -2.34 0.46
N ALA A 8 -10.60 -1.03 0.69
CA ALA A 8 -10.31 -0.06 -0.35
C ALA A 8 -8.94 -0.32 -1.00
N ILE A 9 -7.90 -0.60 -0.21
CA ILE A 9 -6.57 -0.98 -0.74
C ILE A 9 -6.68 -2.24 -1.63
N ARG A 10 -7.42 -3.26 -1.17
CA ARG A 10 -7.61 -4.51 -1.92
C ARG A 10 -8.30 -4.26 -3.27
N PHE A 11 -9.43 -3.58 -3.25
CA PHE A 11 -10.24 -3.38 -4.46
C PHE A 11 -9.58 -2.42 -5.44
N LEU A 12 -8.91 -1.35 -4.97
CA LEU A 12 -8.13 -0.47 -5.86
C LEU A 12 -7.01 -1.24 -6.57
N GLY A 13 -6.33 -2.15 -5.87
CA GLY A 13 -5.31 -3.01 -6.48
C GLY A 13 -5.87 -4.01 -7.49
N ILE A 14 -6.97 -4.69 -7.14
CA ILE A 14 -7.65 -5.63 -8.03
C ILE A 14 -8.15 -4.91 -9.30
N ASP A 15 -8.77 -3.74 -9.14
CA ASP A 15 -9.28 -2.95 -10.26
C ASP A 15 -8.14 -2.49 -11.19
N ALA A 16 -7.00 -2.08 -10.63
CA ALA A 16 -5.82 -1.70 -11.42
C ALA A 16 -5.27 -2.89 -12.23
N ILE A 17 -5.15 -4.07 -11.61
CA ILE A 17 -4.68 -5.30 -12.26
C ILE A 17 -5.65 -5.74 -13.37
N ASN A 18 -6.95 -5.76 -13.08
CA ASN A 18 -7.98 -6.12 -14.06
C ASN A 18 -7.98 -5.16 -15.25
N LYS A 19 -7.88 -3.85 -15.00
CA LYS A 19 -7.81 -2.84 -16.06
C LYS A 19 -6.56 -2.97 -16.92
N ALA A 20 -5.43 -3.36 -16.32
CA ALA A 20 -4.19 -3.63 -17.05
C ALA A 20 -4.17 -5.01 -17.73
N ASN A 21 -5.13 -5.89 -17.42
CA ASN A 21 -5.16 -7.30 -17.82
C ASN A 21 -3.85 -8.06 -17.49
N SER A 22 -3.15 -7.62 -16.44
CA SER A 22 -1.82 -8.10 -16.05
C SER A 22 -1.46 -7.63 -14.63
N GLY A 23 -0.83 -8.50 -13.83
CA GLY A 23 -0.34 -8.16 -12.48
C GLY A 23 -0.45 -9.31 -11.46
N HIS A 24 -0.14 -9.04 -10.19
CA HIS A 24 -0.11 -10.03 -9.10
C HIS A 24 -1.12 -9.71 -7.99
N PRO A 25 -2.36 -10.24 -8.05
CA PRO A 25 -3.41 -9.84 -7.10
C PRO A 25 -3.21 -10.39 -5.68
N GLY A 26 -2.54 -11.55 -5.53
CA GLY A 26 -2.43 -12.23 -4.24
C GLY A 26 -1.70 -11.42 -3.16
N VAL A 27 -0.60 -10.77 -3.55
CA VAL A 27 0.22 -9.95 -2.65
C VAL A 27 -0.52 -8.67 -2.21
N VAL A 28 -1.26 -8.02 -3.12
CA VAL A 28 -2.10 -6.86 -2.77
C VAL A 28 -3.18 -7.24 -1.76
N MET A 29 -3.85 -8.37 -1.96
CA MET A 29 -4.93 -8.83 -1.08
C MET A 29 -4.44 -9.21 0.32
N GLY A 30 -3.31 -9.93 0.38
CA GLY A 30 -2.71 -10.41 1.63
C GLY A 30 -2.03 -9.31 2.44
N ALA A 31 -1.34 -8.39 1.78
CA ALA A 31 -0.56 -7.34 2.45
C ALA A 31 -1.40 -6.10 2.83
N ALA A 32 -2.63 -5.94 2.34
CA ALA A 32 -3.44 -4.75 2.63
C ALA A 32 -3.59 -4.40 4.13
N PRO A 33 -3.83 -5.36 5.06
CA PRO A 33 -3.91 -5.06 6.49
C PRO A 33 -2.60 -4.50 7.08
N MET A 34 -1.46 -5.06 6.68
CA MET A 34 -0.14 -4.62 7.16
C MET A 34 0.25 -3.29 6.54
N ALA A 35 -0.01 -3.09 5.24
CA ALA A 35 0.21 -1.82 4.56
C ALA A 35 -0.61 -0.70 5.21
N TYR A 36 -1.89 -0.94 5.48
CA TYR A 36 -2.73 0.04 6.19
C TYR A 36 -2.12 0.42 7.54
N SER A 37 -1.76 -0.58 8.36
CA SER A 37 -1.25 -0.33 9.70
C SER A 37 0.09 0.41 9.67
N LEU A 38 0.98 0.04 8.74
CA LEU A 38 2.27 0.68 8.54
C LEU A 38 2.12 2.16 8.16
N PHE A 39 1.38 2.45 7.10
CA PHE A 39 1.27 3.81 6.55
C PHE A 39 0.41 4.75 7.37
N THR A 40 -0.59 4.24 8.11
CA THR A 40 -1.50 5.11 8.89
C THR A 40 -1.11 5.28 10.34
N LYS A 41 -0.24 4.42 10.88
CA LYS A 41 0.07 4.43 12.32
C LYS A 41 1.55 4.43 12.66
N GLN A 42 2.42 3.90 11.79
CA GLN A 42 3.81 3.65 12.14
C GLN A 42 4.78 4.59 11.41
N LEU A 43 4.56 4.83 10.11
CA LEU A 43 5.46 5.67 9.33
C LEU A 43 5.31 7.15 9.68
N ARG A 44 6.44 7.79 9.98
CA ARG A 44 6.57 9.25 10.05
C ARG A 44 6.91 9.78 8.67
N ILE A 45 5.87 10.09 7.91
CA ILE A 45 5.98 10.62 6.55
C ILE A 45 5.06 11.83 6.39
N ASN A 46 5.42 12.75 5.50
CA ASN A 46 4.55 13.82 5.04
C ASN A 46 4.37 13.68 3.52
N PRO A 47 3.20 13.25 3.02
CA PRO A 47 2.95 13.11 1.58
C PRO A 47 3.14 14.41 0.78
N ALA A 48 2.95 15.58 1.41
CA ALA A 48 3.20 16.88 0.77
C ALA A 48 4.69 17.25 0.71
N GLN A 49 5.55 16.57 1.47
CA GLN A 49 7.00 16.79 1.50
C GLN A 49 7.77 15.46 1.33
N PRO A 50 7.67 14.81 0.16
CA PRO A 50 8.29 13.50 -0.07
C PRO A 50 9.82 13.54 0.01
N ASN A 51 10.44 14.71 -0.14
CA ASN A 51 11.90 14.89 -0.02
C ASN A 51 12.37 15.26 1.39
N TRP A 52 11.47 15.28 2.38
CA TRP A 52 11.86 15.51 3.77
C TRP A 52 12.93 14.49 4.20
N ILE A 53 14.10 15.00 4.58
CA ILE A 53 15.30 14.20 4.77
C ILE A 53 15.17 13.18 5.91
N ASN A 54 14.42 13.52 6.96
CA ASN A 54 14.26 12.72 8.17
C ASN A 54 12.95 11.92 8.22
N ARG A 55 12.28 11.74 7.08
CA ARG A 55 11.10 10.86 6.99
C ARG A 55 11.52 9.39 7.12
N ASP A 56 10.63 8.56 7.63
CA ASP A 56 10.80 7.11 7.57
C ASP A 56 10.74 6.63 6.10
N ARG A 57 11.52 5.61 5.75
CA ARG A 57 11.64 5.10 4.38
C ARG A 57 11.01 3.72 4.26
N PHE A 58 10.03 3.60 3.39
CA PHE A 58 9.43 2.32 3.03
C PHE A 58 10.09 1.77 1.76
N ILE A 59 10.44 0.49 1.77
CA ILE A 59 10.98 -0.24 0.61
C ILE A 59 10.15 -1.50 0.42
N LEU A 60 9.49 -1.63 -0.72
CA LEU A 60 8.77 -2.85 -1.10
C LEU A 60 9.74 -3.80 -1.81
N SER A 61 10.38 -4.69 -1.06
CA SER A 61 11.33 -5.66 -1.64
C SER A 61 10.63 -6.66 -2.58
N ALA A 62 9.41 -7.05 -2.27
CA ALA A 62 8.56 -7.86 -3.15
C ALA A 62 7.91 -6.95 -4.21
N GLY A 63 8.72 -6.41 -5.13
CA GLY A 63 8.29 -5.39 -6.09
C GLY A 63 7.26 -5.84 -7.14
N HIS A 64 6.91 -7.13 -7.16
CA HIS A 64 5.76 -7.63 -7.92
C HIS A 64 4.41 -7.29 -7.26
N GLY A 65 4.48 -6.74 -6.03
CA GLY A 65 3.44 -6.27 -5.11
C GLY A 65 2.50 -5.21 -5.62
#